data_AF-A0A9D6YEJ1-F1
#
_entry.id   AF-A0A9D6YEJ1-F1
#
_cell.length_a   1.000
_cell.length_b   1.000
_cell.length_c   1.000
_cell.angle_alpha   90.00
_cell.angle_beta   90.00
_cell.angle_gamma   90.00
#
_symmetry.space_group_name_H-M   'P 1'
#
loop_
_entity.id
_entity.type
_entity.pdbx_description
1 polymer ?
#
loop_
_entity_poly.entity_id
_entity_poly.type
_entity_poly.pdbx_seq_one_letter_code
_entity_poly.pdbx_strand_id
1 'polypeptide(L)'
;MNASHLPVRRRPTLELRAKSERAANIEDQIRVLRGHPVLLDVDLAHICGVPVARLLEQMRRQEPLPGEFCFPPERFELVAAAADEVGGHSPQYVFTEHGALMAAMLLETPRTFTRGVQIVRAFARLRQRREKHDEFAPGSPDAEPGWERTIPSVLS
;
A
#
# COMPACT_ATOMS: atom_id res chain seq x y z
N MET A 1 17.48 18.95 -53.88
CA MET A 1 18.51 18.64 -52.85
C MET A 1 17.79 18.60 -51.51
N ASN A 2 17.46 17.40 -51.03
CA ASN A 2 16.59 17.20 -49.86
C ASN A 2 17.48 16.98 -48.63
N ALA A 3 17.29 17.80 -47.58
CA ALA A 3 18.07 17.71 -46.34
C ALA A 3 17.52 16.59 -45.44
N SER A 4 18.32 15.56 -45.24
CA SER A 4 18.04 14.44 -44.34
C SER A 4 18.05 14.90 -42.87
N HIS A 5 16.86 15.03 -42.27
CA HIS A 5 16.71 15.08 -40.81
C HIS A 5 16.75 13.66 -40.24
N LEU A 6 17.82 13.29 -39.54
CA LEU A 6 17.81 12.13 -38.64
C LEU A 6 17.20 12.55 -37.29
N PRO A 7 16.27 11.77 -36.69
CA PRO A 7 15.77 12.07 -35.37
C PRO A 7 16.79 11.68 -34.29
N VAL A 8 17.10 12.65 -33.43
CA VAL A 8 17.87 12.48 -32.20
C VAL A 8 17.14 11.48 -31.29
N ARG A 9 17.73 10.29 -31.08
CA ARG A 9 17.25 9.31 -30.10
C ARG A 9 17.49 9.85 -28.68
N ARG A 10 16.45 10.44 -28.07
CA ARG A 10 16.46 10.74 -26.63
C ARG A 10 16.53 9.44 -25.86
N ARG A 11 17.59 9.22 -25.06
CA ARG A 11 17.72 8.08 -24.15
C ARG A 11 16.79 8.28 -22.94
N PRO A 12 15.78 7.44 -22.69
CA PRO A 12 15.01 7.48 -21.45
C PRO A 12 15.56 6.36 -20.56
N THR A 13 16.58 6.63 -19.74
CA THR A 13 17.23 5.53 -18.98
C THR A 13 17.34 5.80 -17.48
N LEU A 14 17.27 7.06 -17.02
CA LEU A 14 17.44 7.36 -15.60
C LEU A 14 16.11 7.43 -14.83
N GLU A 15 15.05 8.02 -15.40
CA GLU A 15 13.73 8.01 -14.74
C GLU A 15 13.10 6.62 -14.69
N LEU A 16 13.29 5.79 -15.73
CA LEU A 16 12.79 4.42 -15.76
C LEU A 16 13.42 3.54 -14.68
N ARG A 17 14.71 3.77 -14.36
CA ARG A 17 15.44 3.01 -13.34
C ARG A 17 14.95 3.33 -11.93
N ALA A 18 14.82 4.62 -11.59
CA ALA A 18 14.30 5.04 -10.28
C ALA A 18 12.83 4.61 -10.07
N LYS A 19 12.01 4.60 -11.13
CA LYS A 19 10.63 4.09 -11.09
C LYS A 19 10.57 2.56 -10.95
N SER A 20 11.52 1.85 -11.54
CA SER A 20 11.65 0.38 -11.43
C SER A 20 12.28 -0.08 -10.10
N GLU A 21 12.99 0.79 -9.39
CA GLU A 21 13.60 0.50 -8.07
C GLU A 21 12.63 0.73 -6.91
N ARG A 22 11.71 1.71 -6.99
CA ARG A 22 10.57 1.82 -6.05
C ARG A 22 9.66 0.58 -6.08
N ALA A 23 9.56 -0.07 -7.24
CA ALA A 23 8.83 -1.33 -7.39
C ALA A 23 9.52 -2.53 -6.70
N ALA A 24 10.78 -2.41 -6.27
CA ALA A 24 11.51 -3.52 -5.67
C ALA A 24 11.07 -3.82 -4.22
N ASN A 25 10.58 -2.81 -3.50
CA ASN A 25 10.13 -2.96 -2.12
C ASN A 25 8.60 -3.03 -2.04
N ILE A 26 8.07 -4.13 -1.52
CA ILE A 26 6.62 -4.31 -1.34
C ILE A 26 6.06 -3.31 -0.32
N GLU A 27 6.85 -2.95 0.69
CA GLU A 27 6.40 -2.05 1.76
C GLU A 27 6.00 -0.66 1.23
N ASP A 28 6.64 -0.19 0.17
CA ASP A 28 6.37 1.11 -0.45
C ASP A 28 5.06 1.09 -1.27
N GLN A 29 4.54 -0.09 -1.58
CA GLN A 29 3.26 -0.28 -2.26
C GLN A 29 2.10 -0.43 -1.29
N ILE A 30 2.37 -0.64 0.01
CA ILE A 30 1.32 -0.77 1.02
C ILE A 30 0.77 0.62 1.36
N ARG A 31 -0.52 0.79 1.10
CA ARG A 31 -1.28 2.02 1.39
C ARG A 31 -2.07 1.86 2.68
N VAL A 32 -2.56 2.97 3.22
CA VAL A 32 -3.45 2.95 4.39
C VAL A 32 -4.81 3.46 3.96
N LEU A 33 -5.78 2.56 3.87
CA LEU A 33 -7.17 2.90 3.57
C LEU A 33 -8.04 2.49 4.74
N ARG A 34 -8.90 3.41 5.20
CA ARG A 34 -9.80 3.20 6.35
C ARG A 34 -9.06 2.67 7.60
N GLY A 35 -7.84 3.15 7.85
CA GLY A 35 -7.00 2.71 8.97
C GLY A 35 -6.27 1.37 8.77
N HIS A 36 -6.53 0.66 7.68
CA HIS A 36 -5.97 -0.66 7.41
C HIS A 36 -4.83 -0.58 6.39
N PRO A 37 -3.70 -1.28 6.61
CA PRO A 37 -2.71 -1.47 5.57
C PRO A 37 -3.32 -2.33 4.45
N VAL A 38 -3.14 -1.92 3.20
CA VAL A 38 -3.75 -2.56 2.03
C VAL A 38 -2.88 -2.47 0.78
N LEU A 39 -3.13 -3.36 -0.17
CA LEU A 39 -2.59 -3.33 -1.54
C LEU A 39 -3.72 -3.11 -2.54
N LEU A 40 -3.44 -2.39 -3.63
CA LEU A 40 -4.35 -2.32 -4.77
C LEU A 40 -4.15 -3.51 -5.71
N ASP A 41 -5.14 -3.83 -6.54
CA ASP A 41 -5.03 -4.86 -7.57
C ASP A 41 -3.81 -4.66 -8.50
N VAL A 42 -3.49 -3.42 -8.84
CA VAL A 42 -2.30 -3.04 -9.63
C VAL A 42 -1.00 -3.41 -8.93
N ASP A 43 -0.90 -3.10 -7.64
CA ASP A 43 0.30 -3.34 -6.83
C ASP A 43 0.48 -4.85 -6.62
N LEU A 44 -0.60 -5.54 -6.25
CA LEU A 44 -0.59 -6.98 -6.05
C LEU A 44 -0.22 -7.74 -7.33
N ALA A 45 -0.79 -7.35 -8.48
CA ALA A 45 -0.44 -7.95 -9.76
C ALA A 45 1.04 -7.72 -10.12
N HIS A 46 1.55 -6.52 -9.86
CA HIS A 46 2.96 -6.20 -10.04
C HIS A 46 3.86 -7.09 -9.18
N ILE A 47 3.56 -7.20 -7.88
CA ILE A 47 4.30 -8.04 -6.92
C ILE A 47 4.31 -9.49 -7.40
N CYS A 48 3.17 -9.99 -7.85
CA CYS A 48 3.03 -11.35 -8.35
C CYS A 48 3.66 -11.55 -9.74
N GLY A 49 4.01 -10.47 -10.45
CA GLY A 49 4.58 -10.53 -11.81
C GLY A 49 3.58 -11.00 -12.86
N VAL A 50 2.29 -10.68 -12.68
CA VAL A 50 1.22 -11.02 -13.63
C VAL A 50 0.49 -9.75 -14.09
N PRO A 51 -0.17 -9.78 -15.27
CA PRO A 51 -1.10 -8.71 -15.63
C PRO A 51 -2.28 -8.64 -14.66
N VAL A 52 -2.77 -7.42 -14.37
CA VAL A 52 -3.95 -7.22 -13.50
C VAL A 52 -5.15 -8.02 -14.00
N ALA A 53 -5.38 -8.04 -15.31
CA ALA A 53 -6.46 -8.82 -15.92
C ALA A 53 -6.39 -10.32 -15.55
N ARG A 54 -5.19 -10.92 -15.49
CA ARG A 54 -5.01 -12.33 -15.11
C ARG A 54 -5.35 -12.56 -13.63
N LEU A 55 -4.94 -11.64 -12.75
CA LEU A 55 -5.30 -11.70 -11.32
C LEU A 55 -6.81 -11.67 -11.14
N LEU A 56 -7.48 -10.67 -11.73
CA LEU A 56 -8.92 -10.50 -11.63
C LEU A 56 -9.70 -11.65 -12.27
N GLU A 57 -9.20 -12.21 -13.39
CA GLU A 57 -9.77 -13.41 -13.99
C GLU A 57 -9.71 -14.60 -13.04
N GLN A 58 -8.56 -14.88 -12.41
CA GLN A 58 -8.45 -15.99 -11.45
C GLN A 58 -9.37 -15.79 -10.24
N MET A 59 -9.47 -14.56 -9.72
CA MET A 59 -10.39 -14.27 -8.62
C MET A 59 -11.86 -14.53 -8.98
N ARG A 60 -12.29 -14.15 -10.19
CA ARG A 60 -13.67 -14.37 -10.65
C ARG A 60 -14.02 -15.84 -10.86
N ARG A 61 -13.02 -16.72 -11.01
CA ARG A 61 -13.22 -18.16 -11.15
C ARG A 61 -13.44 -18.87 -9.82
N GLN A 62 -13.15 -18.21 -8.70
CA GLN A 62 -13.21 -18.79 -7.35
C GLN A 62 -14.42 -18.25 -6.58
N GLU A 63 -14.70 -18.83 -5.41
CA GLU A 63 -15.65 -18.23 -4.48
C GLU A 63 -15.22 -16.81 -4.10
N PRO A 64 -16.16 -15.86 -3.99
CA PRO A 64 -15.83 -14.49 -3.61
C PRO A 64 -15.10 -14.43 -2.28
N LEU A 65 -14.05 -13.61 -2.22
CA LEU A 65 -13.37 -13.31 -0.98
C LEU A 65 -14.31 -12.58 -0.01
N PRO A 66 -14.22 -12.86 1.31
CA PRO A 66 -14.90 -12.07 2.33
C PRO A 66 -14.57 -10.58 2.22
N GLY A 67 -15.54 -9.72 2.57
CA GLY A 67 -15.42 -8.26 2.42
C GLY A 67 -14.33 -7.64 3.29
N GLU A 68 -14.00 -8.26 4.42
CA GLU A 68 -12.89 -7.90 5.28
C GLU A 68 -11.50 -8.20 4.67
N PHE A 69 -11.45 -9.03 3.62
CA PHE A 69 -10.22 -9.38 2.92
C PHE A 69 -10.04 -8.63 1.61
N CYS A 70 -11.15 -8.37 0.91
CA CYS A 70 -11.14 -7.70 -0.38
C CYS A 70 -12.39 -6.82 -0.53
N PHE A 71 -12.21 -5.56 -0.90
CA PHE A 71 -13.31 -4.63 -1.10
C PHE A 71 -13.02 -3.62 -2.21
N PRO A 72 -14.05 -3.04 -2.87
CA PRO A 72 -13.84 -2.01 -3.86
C PRO A 72 -13.37 -0.70 -3.19
N PRO A 73 -12.43 0.05 -3.81
CA PRO A 73 -12.02 1.36 -3.31
C PRO A 73 -13.13 2.40 -3.51
N GLU A 74 -13.17 3.40 -2.65
CA GLU A 74 -14.02 4.58 -2.84
C GLU A 74 -13.41 5.57 -3.84
N ARG A 75 -14.26 6.39 -4.47
CA ARG A 75 -13.81 7.35 -5.50
C ARG A 75 -12.74 8.31 -4.99
N PHE A 76 -12.80 8.73 -3.72
CA PHE A 76 -11.78 9.62 -3.15
C PHE A 76 -10.48 8.88 -2.82
N GLU A 77 -10.55 7.59 -2.48
CA GLU A 77 -9.38 6.73 -2.25
C GLU A 77 -8.61 6.51 -3.55
N LEU A 78 -9.34 6.43 -4.68
CA LEU A 78 -8.75 6.35 -6.01
C LEU A 78 -7.99 7.62 -6.41
N VAL A 79 -8.43 8.82 -5.99
CA VAL A 79 -7.69 10.06 -6.29
C VAL A 79 -6.34 10.09 -5.58
N ALA A 80 -6.28 9.58 -4.34
CA ALA A 80 -5.03 9.40 -3.62
C ALA A 80 -4.14 8.31 -4.25
N ALA A 81 -4.76 7.31 -4.90
CA ALA A 81 -4.05 6.27 -5.65
C ALA A 81 -3.59 6.71 -7.04
N ALA A 82 -4.31 7.63 -7.67
CA ALA A 82 -4.13 8.02 -9.07
C ALA A 82 -2.81 8.76 -9.36
N ALA A 83 -2.12 9.26 -8.33
CA ALA A 83 -0.83 9.92 -8.48
C ALA A 83 0.28 8.99 -9.03
N ASP A 84 0.09 7.67 -8.95
CA ASP A 84 1.07 6.65 -9.34
C ASP A 84 0.65 5.80 -10.56
N GLU A 85 -0.40 6.16 -11.30
CA GLU A 85 -0.96 5.32 -12.36
C GLU A 85 0.07 4.94 -13.45
N VAL A 86 0.49 3.68 -13.42
CA VAL A 86 1.17 3.01 -14.51
C VAL A 86 0.10 2.39 -15.42
N GLY A 87 -0.21 3.07 -16.53
CA GLY A 87 -0.84 2.40 -17.69
C GLY A 87 -2.38 2.41 -17.79
N GLY A 88 -3.09 3.31 -17.09
CA GLY A 88 -4.52 3.54 -17.33
C GLY A 88 -5.48 2.47 -16.79
N HIS A 89 -5.02 1.63 -15.84
CA HIS A 89 -5.91 0.76 -15.06
C HIS A 89 -6.34 1.48 -13.79
N SER A 90 -7.62 1.79 -13.67
CA SER A 90 -8.21 2.26 -12.41
C SER A 90 -8.41 1.06 -11.47
N PRO A 91 -7.83 1.07 -10.26
CA PRO A 91 -7.97 -0.01 -9.30
C PRO A 91 -9.43 -0.39 -9.02
N GLN A 92 -9.75 -1.67 -9.10
CA GLN A 92 -11.11 -2.19 -8.86
C GLN A 92 -11.25 -2.84 -7.49
N TYR A 93 -10.13 -3.29 -6.92
CA TYR A 93 -10.11 -4.00 -5.65
C TYR A 93 -8.94 -3.55 -4.78
N VAL A 94 -9.22 -3.52 -3.47
CA VAL A 94 -8.31 -3.28 -2.37
C VAL A 94 -8.20 -4.55 -1.56
N PHE A 95 -6.98 -4.96 -1.23
CA PHE A 95 -6.68 -6.19 -0.54
C PHE A 95 -6.02 -5.90 0.81
N THR A 96 -6.54 -6.50 1.87
CA THR A 96 -5.81 -6.57 3.14
C THR A 96 -4.67 -7.60 3.04
N GLU A 97 -3.86 -7.77 4.09
CA GLU A 97 -2.79 -8.79 4.10
C GLU A 97 -3.32 -10.19 3.74
N HIS A 98 -4.42 -10.60 4.37
CA HIS A 98 -5.04 -11.91 4.16
C HIS A 98 -5.62 -12.01 2.75
N GLY A 99 -6.32 -10.97 2.27
CA GLY A 99 -6.84 -10.95 0.90
C GLY A 99 -5.75 -11.01 -0.16
N ALA A 100 -4.64 -10.28 0.06
CA ALA A 100 -3.50 -10.28 -0.85
C ALA A 100 -2.82 -11.65 -0.90
N LEU A 101 -2.67 -12.31 0.27
CA LEU A 101 -2.13 -13.65 0.36
C LEU A 101 -3.03 -14.66 -0.39
N MET A 102 -4.34 -14.63 -0.14
CA MET A 102 -5.29 -15.52 -0.79
C MET A 102 -5.30 -15.31 -2.31
N ALA A 103 -5.39 -14.07 -2.76
CA ALA A 103 -5.39 -13.74 -4.18
C ALA A 103 -4.07 -14.12 -4.87
N ALA A 104 -2.92 -13.97 -4.20
CA ALA A 104 -1.65 -14.46 -4.72
C ALA A 104 -1.67 -15.98 -4.94
N MET A 105 -2.21 -16.76 -3.99
CA MET A 105 -2.28 -18.22 -4.08
C MET A 105 -3.08 -18.73 -5.29
N LEU A 106 -4.06 -17.95 -5.77
CA LEU A 106 -4.88 -18.30 -6.93
C LEU A 106 -4.12 -18.31 -8.27
N LEU A 107 -2.93 -17.70 -8.35
CA LEU A 107 -2.22 -17.54 -9.62
C LEU A 107 -1.54 -18.82 -10.14
N GLU A 108 -1.53 -19.90 -9.35
CA GLU A 108 -1.00 -21.23 -9.69
C GLU A 108 0.37 -21.18 -10.39
N THR A 109 1.35 -20.49 -9.79
CA THR A 109 2.73 -20.48 -10.30
C THR A 109 3.72 -21.03 -9.27
N PRO A 110 4.85 -21.62 -9.68
CA PRO A 110 5.91 -22.04 -8.74
C PRO A 110 6.44 -20.90 -7.86
N ARG A 111 6.30 -19.65 -8.31
CA ARG A 111 6.78 -18.45 -7.60
C ARG A 111 5.75 -17.88 -6.62
N THR A 112 4.49 -18.31 -6.71
CA THR A 112 3.37 -17.78 -5.93
C THR A 112 3.62 -17.89 -4.43
N PHE A 113 4.13 -19.03 -3.95
CA PHE A 113 4.46 -19.23 -2.55
C PHE A 113 5.50 -18.20 -2.05
N THR A 114 6.58 -18.00 -2.80
CA THR A 114 7.61 -17.01 -2.46
C THR A 114 7.04 -15.59 -2.42
N ARG A 115 6.15 -15.24 -3.36
CA ARG A 115 5.48 -13.93 -3.36
C ARG A 115 4.56 -13.72 -2.17
N GLY A 116 3.76 -14.73 -1.81
CA GLY A 116 2.92 -14.70 -0.60
C GLY A 116 3.74 -14.46 0.67
N VAL A 117 4.87 -15.16 0.82
CA VAL A 117 5.79 -14.94 1.94
C VAL A 117 6.35 -13.51 1.95
N GLN A 118 6.69 -12.94 0.79
CA GLN A 118 7.17 -11.57 0.70
C GLN A 118 6.10 -10.55 1.11
N ILE A 119 4.83 -10.76 0.70
CA ILE A 119 3.69 -9.93 1.09
C ILE A 119 3.54 -9.93 2.61
N VAL A 120 3.40 -11.11 3.23
CA VAL A 120 3.24 -11.25 4.69
C VAL A 120 4.39 -10.57 5.45
N ARG A 121 5.63 -10.76 4.98
CA ARG A 121 6.81 -10.10 5.60
C ARG A 121 6.74 -8.58 5.52
N ALA A 122 6.28 -8.02 4.41
CA ALA A 122 6.15 -6.57 4.24
C ALA A 122 5.10 -5.98 5.19
N PHE A 123 3.93 -6.62 5.30
CA PHE A 123 2.87 -6.24 6.24
C PHE A 123 3.33 -6.35 7.70
N ALA A 124 4.04 -7.42 8.06
CA ALA A 124 4.59 -7.60 9.40
C ALA A 124 5.62 -6.51 9.76
N ARG A 125 6.53 -6.16 8.85
CA ARG A 125 7.49 -5.07 9.06
C ARG A 125 6.81 -3.71 9.19
N LEU A 126 5.73 -3.47 8.44
CA LEU A 126 4.95 -2.27 8.57
C LEU A 126 4.33 -2.14 9.97
N ARG A 127 3.76 -3.22 10.52
CA ARG A 127 3.24 -3.25 11.89
C ARG A 127 4.33 -2.96 12.92
N GLN A 128 5.47 -3.65 12.84
CA GLN A 128 6.60 -3.45 13.75
C GLN A 128 7.12 -2.02 13.76
N ARG A 129 7.11 -1.33 12.61
CA ARG A 129 7.51 0.09 12.54
C ARG A 129 6.51 1.03 13.20
N ARG A 130 5.21 0.73 13.12
CA ARG A 130 4.17 1.52 13.78
C ARG A 130 4.23 1.38 15.30
N GLU A 131 4.40 0.15 15.78
CA GLU A 131 4.50 -0.15 17.21
C GLU A 131 5.70 0.57 17.85
N LYS A 132 6.86 0.60 17.17
CA LYS A 132 8.05 1.31 17.63
C LYS A 132 7.90 2.84 17.68
N HIS A 133 6.94 3.41 16.96
CA HIS A 133 6.64 4.85 17.01
C HIS A 133 5.63 5.18 18.11
N ASP A 134 4.76 4.24 18.48
CA ASP A 134 3.81 4.39 19.60
C ASP A 134 4.50 4.30 20.96
N GLU A 135 5.61 3.55 21.05
CA GLU A 135 6.46 3.48 22.26
C GLU A 135 7.19 4.82 22.55
N PHE A 136 7.24 5.74 21.58
CA PHE A 136 7.81 7.09 21.72
C PHE A 136 6.73 8.18 21.76
N ALA A 137 5.55 7.88 22.31
CA ALA A 137 4.70 8.91 22.89
C ALA A 137 5.16 9.12 24.34
N PRO A 138 6.06 10.09 24.64
CA PRO A 138 6.37 10.39 26.02
C PRO A 138 5.07 10.86 26.68
N GLY A 139 4.57 10.07 27.64
CA GLY A 139 3.66 10.61 28.63
C GLY A 139 4.32 11.85 29.22
N SER A 140 3.66 13.00 29.12
CA SER A 140 4.18 14.20 29.78
C SER A 140 4.22 13.90 31.29
N PRO A 141 5.39 13.87 31.94
CA PRO A 141 5.44 13.63 33.38
C PRO A 141 4.90 14.80 34.20
N ASP A 142 4.56 15.93 33.57
CA ASP A 142 4.34 17.21 34.26
C ASP A 142 2.93 17.80 34.05
N ALA A 143 1.90 16.96 33.86
CA ALA A 143 0.52 17.44 33.95
C ALA A 143 0.01 17.32 35.39
N GLU A 144 0.42 18.29 36.23
CA GLU A 144 -0.22 18.53 37.55
C GLU A 144 -1.75 18.64 37.36
N PRO A 145 -2.58 17.83 38.05
CA PRO A 145 -4.03 17.91 37.94
C PRO A 145 -4.51 19.23 38.57
N GLY A 146 -4.93 20.17 37.72
CA GLY A 146 -5.38 21.52 38.12
C GLY A 146 -6.73 21.58 38.85
N TRP A 147 -6.93 20.78 39.91
CA TRP A 147 -8.07 20.91 40.84
C TRP A 147 -7.70 21.46 42.22
N GLU A 148 -6.41 21.58 42.57
CA GLU A 148 -5.96 22.28 43.78
C GLU A 148 -5.84 23.79 43.55
N ARG A 149 -6.99 24.48 43.45
CA ARG A 149 -7.02 25.93 43.64
C ARG A 149 -8.39 26.47 44.05
N THR A 150 -8.92 25.93 45.14
CA THR A 150 -9.95 26.62 45.93
C THR A 150 -9.63 26.51 47.41
N ILE A 151 -8.94 27.50 47.99
CA ILE A 151 -9.28 28.07 49.31
C ILE A 151 -8.80 29.54 49.33
N PRO A 152 -9.67 30.56 49.17
CA PRO A 152 -9.38 31.88 49.72
C PRO A 152 -9.55 31.82 51.24
N SER A 153 -8.46 32.02 51.97
CA SER A 153 -8.51 32.28 53.40
C SER A 153 -9.23 33.60 53.65
N VAL A 154 -10.45 33.55 54.19
CA VAL A 154 -11.10 34.69 54.84
C VAL A 154 -11.15 34.41 56.32
N LEU A 155 -10.14 34.93 57.03
CA LEU A 155 -10.22 35.32 58.43
C LEU A 155 -9.32 36.55 58.67
N SER A 156 -9.91 37.73 58.59
CA SER A 156 -9.78 38.84 59.56
C SER A 156 -10.90 39.84 59.33
#